data_AF-A0A484YH86-F1
#
_entry.id   AF-A0A484YH86-F1
#
_cell.length_a   1.000
_cell.length_b   1.000
_cell.length_c   1.000
_cell.angle_alpha   90.00
_cell.angle_beta   90.00
_cell.angle_gamma   90.00
#
_symmetry.space_group_name_H-M   'P 1'
#
loop_
_entity.id
_entity.type
_entity.pdbx_description
1 polymer ?
#
loop_
_entity_poly.entity_id
_entity_poly.type
_entity_poly.pdbx_seq_one_letter_code
_entity_poly.pdbx_strand_id
1 'polypeptide(L)'
;MSFSVQETLFSLLQHNAISGHENAVADVMLCEFRRQAKEVWRDRLGNVVARYGSDKPDALRLMIFAHMDEVGFMVRKIEPSGFLRFERVGGPAQVTMAGSIVTLTGDKGPVMGCIGIKSYHFAKGDERTQSPSVDKLWIDIGAKDKDDAIRMGIQVGTPVTLYNPPQLLANDLVCSKALDDRLGCTALLGVADAISTMELDIAVYLVASGTGRI
;
A
#
# COMPACT_ATOMS: atom_id res chain seq x y z
N MET A 1 -11.01 23.38 10.07
CA MET A 1 -9.73 22.88 10.62
C MET A 1 -8.70 23.02 9.51
N SER A 2 -7.51 23.53 9.81
CA SER A 2 -6.41 23.59 8.84
C SER A 2 -5.92 22.18 8.51
N PHE A 3 -5.62 21.91 7.25
CA PHE A 3 -5.00 20.66 6.81
C PHE A 3 -3.69 20.38 7.57
N SER A 4 -3.55 19.17 8.12
CA SER A 4 -2.34 18.71 8.79
C SER A 4 -1.64 17.67 7.92
N VAL A 5 -0.46 18.02 7.40
CA VAL A 5 0.35 17.13 6.55
C VAL A 5 0.69 15.84 7.29
N GLN A 6 1.16 15.96 8.53
CA GLN A 6 1.62 14.81 9.30
C GLN A 6 0.48 13.86 9.66
N GLU A 7 -0.65 14.37 10.15
CA GLU A 7 -1.80 13.53 10.51
C GLU A 7 -2.38 12.81 9.28
N THR A 8 -2.49 13.52 8.17
CA THR A 8 -2.94 12.96 6.89
C THR A 8 -2.00 11.87 6.41
N LEU A 9 -0.70 12.15 6.39
CA LEU A 9 0.32 11.19 5.97
C LEU A 9 0.29 9.94 6.86
N PHE A 10 0.26 10.11 8.18
CA PHE A 10 0.22 8.99 9.12
C PHE A 10 -1.05 8.15 8.96
N SER A 11 -2.21 8.78 8.72
CA SER A 11 -3.44 8.06 8.43
C SER A 11 -3.32 7.19 7.18
N LEU A 12 -2.75 7.71 6.09
CA LEU A 12 -2.58 6.97 4.85
C LEU A 12 -1.57 5.80 5.00
N LEU A 13 -0.45 6.04 5.69
CA LEU A 13 0.64 5.07 5.86
C LEU A 13 0.27 3.83 6.69
N GLN A 14 -0.77 3.93 7.53
CA GLN A 14 -1.26 2.80 8.33
C GLN A 14 -1.97 1.72 7.51
N HIS A 15 -2.48 2.05 6.32
CA HIS A 15 -3.21 1.11 5.49
C HIS A 15 -2.28 0.17 4.72
N ASN A 16 -2.65 -1.11 4.64
CA ASN A 16 -1.99 -2.10 3.79
C ASN A 16 -2.72 -2.18 2.45
N ALA A 17 -2.07 -1.80 1.36
CA ALA A 17 -2.74 -1.69 0.07
C ALA A 17 -1.74 -1.89 -1.08
N ILE A 18 -1.44 -3.16 -1.38
CA ILE A 18 -0.64 -3.48 -2.55
C ILE A 18 -1.39 -3.19 -3.86
N SER A 19 -0.68 -3.19 -4.98
CA SER A 19 -1.28 -3.05 -6.31
C SER A 19 -2.40 -4.08 -6.50
N GLY A 20 -3.59 -3.59 -6.85
CA GLY A 20 -4.85 -4.32 -7.03
C GLY A 20 -5.71 -4.49 -5.77
N HIS A 21 -5.21 -4.03 -4.62
CA HIS A 21 -5.86 -4.12 -3.32
C HIS A 21 -5.90 -2.76 -2.58
N GLU A 22 -6.11 -1.67 -3.32
CA GLU A 22 -5.98 -0.28 -2.83
C GLU A 22 -7.23 0.26 -2.10
N ASN A 23 -8.28 -0.55 -1.96
CA ASN A 23 -9.59 -0.12 -1.47
C ASN A 23 -9.53 0.68 -0.18
N ALA A 24 -8.76 0.21 0.82
CA ALA A 24 -8.69 0.87 2.12
C ALA A 24 -8.21 2.33 2.02
N VAL A 25 -7.43 2.64 1.00
CA VAL A 25 -6.79 3.95 0.80
C VAL A 25 -7.63 4.78 -0.15
N ALA A 26 -8.19 4.14 -1.18
CA ALA A 26 -9.21 4.74 -2.02
C ALA A 26 -10.39 5.27 -1.19
N ASP A 27 -10.81 4.53 -0.16
CA ASP A 27 -11.90 4.94 0.71
C ASP A 27 -11.55 6.19 1.54
N VAL A 28 -10.30 6.31 2.01
CA VAL A 28 -9.80 7.51 2.69
C VAL A 28 -9.77 8.70 1.72
N MET A 29 -9.17 8.53 0.55
CA MET A 29 -9.07 9.59 -0.48
C MET A 29 -10.46 10.05 -0.93
N LEU A 30 -11.39 9.13 -1.13
CA LEU A 30 -12.78 9.41 -1.51
C LEU A 30 -13.49 10.21 -0.42
N CYS A 31 -13.28 9.86 0.85
CA CYS A 31 -13.85 10.58 1.98
C CYS A 31 -13.32 12.02 2.04
N GLU A 32 -12.00 12.19 1.98
CA GLU A 32 -11.38 13.52 2.10
C GLU A 32 -11.73 14.43 0.91
N PHE A 33 -11.67 13.93 -0.33
CA PHE A 33 -12.04 14.73 -1.49
C PHE A 33 -13.51 15.19 -1.46
N ARG A 34 -14.44 14.36 -0.97
CA ARG A 34 -15.89 14.70 -0.92
C ARG A 34 -16.19 15.90 -0.03
N ARG A 35 -15.27 16.30 0.85
CA ARG A 35 -15.48 17.43 1.77
C ARG A 35 -15.46 18.77 1.05
N GLN A 36 -14.74 18.86 -0.07
CA GLN A 36 -14.40 20.15 -0.70
C GLN A 36 -14.53 20.16 -2.23
N ALA A 37 -14.47 19.00 -2.90
CA ALA A 37 -14.54 18.94 -4.36
C ALA A 37 -15.97 19.21 -4.88
N LYS A 38 -16.04 19.72 -6.12
CA LYS A 38 -17.32 19.86 -6.83
C LYS A 38 -17.93 18.52 -7.23
N GLU A 39 -17.08 17.57 -7.59
CA GLU A 39 -17.46 16.24 -8.03
C GLU A 39 -16.38 15.24 -7.60
N VAL A 40 -16.80 14.09 -7.09
CA VAL A 40 -15.88 13.00 -6.74
C VAL A 40 -16.49 11.68 -7.17
N TRP A 41 -15.70 10.87 -7.86
CA TRP A 41 -16.10 9.53 -8.24
C TRP A 41 -14.95 8.56 -8.15
N ARG A 42 -15.29 7.27 -8.17
CA ARG A 42 -14.34 6.18 -8.30
C ARG A 42 -14.60 5.47 -9.62
N ASP A 43 -13.57 5.33 -10.44
CA ASP A 43 -13.72 4.64 -11.73
C ASP A 43 -13.66 3.10 -11.59
N ARG A 44 -13.80 2.39 -12.71
CA ARG A 44 -13.81 0.92 -12.73
C ARG A 44 -12.47 0.29 -12.37
N LEU A 45 -11.36 1.00 -12.56
CA LEU A 45 -10.02 0.57 -12.15
C LEU A 45 -9.74 0.93 -10.68
N GLY A 46 -10.68 1.62 -10.03
CA GLY A 46 -10.58 1.99 -8.64
C GLY A 46 -9.86 3.32 -8.40
N ASN A 47 -9.51 4.08 -9.44
CA ASN A 47 -8.97 5.43 -9.30
C ASN A 47 -10.01 6.32 -8.62
N VAL A 48 -9.58 7.15 -7.67
CA VAL A 48 -10.42 8.16 -7.06
C VAL A 48 -10.11 9.50 -7.69
N VAL A 49 -11.12 10.13 -8.29
CA VAL A 49 -10.97 11.39 -9.02
C VAL A 49 -11.82 12.45 -8.35
N ALA A 50 -11.23 13.62 -8.13
CA ALA A 50 -11.89 14.79 -7.57
C ALA A 50 -11.70 16.02 -8.48
N ARG A 51 -12.81 16.69 -8.81
CA ARG A 51 -12.84 17.85 -9.71
C ARG A 51 -12.99 19.16 -8.93
N TYR A 52 -12.16 20.13 -9.27
CA TYR A 52 -12.14 21.49 -8.74
C TYR A 52 -12.05 22.53 -9.87
N GLY A 53 -12.28 23.80 -9.53
CA GLY A 53 -12.14 24.91 -10.46
C GLY A 53 -13.27 25.05 -11.48
N SER A 54 -12.96 25.52 -12.68
CA SER A 54 -13.94 25.96 -13.68
C SER A 54 -14.86 24.85 -14.20
N ASP A 55 -16.12 25.22 -14.46
CA ASP A 55 -17.14 24.38 -15.12
C ASP A 55 -17.30 24.72 -16.62
N LYS A 56 -16.52 25.70 -17.12
CA LYS A 56 -16.59 26.13 -18.52
C LYS A 56 -16.14 24.98 -19.44
N PRO A 57 -16.87 24.65 -20.52
CA PRO A 57 -16.52 23.55 -21.43
C PRO A 57 -15.14 23.67 -22.07
N ASP A 58 -14.66 24.89 -22.28
CA ASP A 58 -13.38 25.27 -22.89
C ASP A 58 -12.26 25.56 -21.88
N ALA A 59 -12.51 25.37 -20.57
CA ALA A 59 -11.48 25.52 -19.56
C ALA A 59 -10.33 24.52 -19.79
N LEU A 60 -9.09 25.00 -19.65
CA LEU A 60 -7.91 24.15 -19.63
C LEU A 60 -8.05 23.10 -18.52
N ARG A 61 -7.80 21.84 -18.84
CA ARG A 61 -7.88 20.72 -17.91
C ARG A 61 -6.49 20.34 -17.43
N LEU A 62 -6.26 20.42 -16.11
CA LEU A 62 -5.03 20.01 -15.45
C LEU A 62 -5.31 18.76 -14.62
N MET A 63 -4.52 17.70 -14.81
CA MET A 63 -4.54 16.52 -13.98
C MET A 63 -3.27 16.45 -13.13
N ILE A 64 -3.45 16.25 -11.82
CA ILE A 64 -2.37 15.97 -10.88
C ILE A 64 -2.69 14.61 -10.26
N PHE A 65 -1.75 13.67 -10.31
CA PHE A 65 -1.99 12.32 -9.82
C PHE A 65 -0.86 11.83 -8.91
N ALA A 66 -1.23 10.92 -8.03
CA ALA A 66 -0.35 10.18 -7.13
C ALA A 66 -0.92 8.77 -6.96
N HIS A 67 -0.06 7.76 -6.81
CA HIS A 67 -0.53 6.37 -6.73
C HIS A 67 -0.83 5.94 -5.30
N MET A 68 -1.89 5.14 -5.15
CA MET A 68 -2.39 4.67 -3.86
C MET A 68 -1.80 3.34 -3.46
N ASP A 69 -1.24 2.57 -4.39
CA ASP A 69 -0.69 1.27 -4.05
C ASP A 69 0.66 1.38 -3.33
N GLU A 70 1.10 0.26 -2.78
CA GLU A 70 2.45 0.08 -2.28
C GLU A 70 3.01 -1.24 -2.84
N VAL A 71 4.33 -1.35 -2.90
CA VAL A 71 4.96 -2.64 -3.23
C VAL A 71 4.72 -3.65 -2.10
N GLY A 72 4.60 -4.93 -2.46
CA GLY A 72 4.42 -5.98 -1.48
C GLY A 72 4.49 -7.37 -2.09
N PHE A 73 3.71 -8.28 -1.54
CA PHE A 73 3.72 -9.68 -1.93
C PHE A 73 2.31 -10.26 -1.96
N MET A 74 2.18 -11.44 -2.56
CA MET A 74 0.93 -12.18 -2.60
C MET A 74 1.18 -13.65 -2.33
N VAL A 75 0.36 -14.26 -1.48
CA VAL A 75 0.45 -15.70 -1.20
C VAL A 75 0.17 -16.49 -2.47
N ARG A 76 1.13 -17.30 -2.91
CA ARG A 76 1.01 -18.16 -4.09
C ARG A 76 0.68 -19.61 -3.73
N LYS A 77 1.10 -20.07 -2.56
CA LYS A 77 0.87 -21.45 -2.10
C LYS A 77 0.91 -21.53 -0.58
N ILE A 78 0.05 -22.38 -0.01
CA ILE A 78 0.12 -22.81 1.39
C ILE A 78 0.68 -24.23 1.40
N GLU A 79 1.84 -24.44 2.00
CA GLU A 79 2.47 -25.75 2.13
C GLU A 79 1.72 -26.61 3.18
N PRO A 80 1.79 -27.94 3.10
CA PRO A 80 1.17 -28.83 4.10
C PRO A 80 1.60 -28.51 5.54
N SER A 81 2.83 -28.01 5.73
CA SER A 81 3.38 -27.61 7.02
C SER A 81 2.88 -26.26 7.54
N GLY A 82 2.00 -25.55 6.82
CA GLY A 82 1.50 -24.22 7.20
C GLY A 82 2.37 -23.04 6.72
N PHE A 83 3.57 -23.28 6.20
CA PHE A 83 4.40 -22.21 5.60
C PHE A 83 3.81 -21.70 4.29
N LEU A 84 4.01 -20.42 4.02
CA LEU A 84 3.45 -19.75 2.84
C LEU A 84 4.55 -19.45 1.82
N ARG A 85 4.31 -19.81 0.57
CA ARG A 85 5.09 -19.30 -0.57
C ARG A 85 4.41 -18.05 -1.12
N PHE A 86 5.20 -17.10 -1.57
CA PHE A 86 4.70 -15.82 -2.04
C PHE A 86 5.40 -15.38 -3.32
N GLU A 87 4.76 -14.49 -4.05
CA GLU A 87 5.31 -13.78 -5.20
C GLU A 87 5.39 -12.28 -4.89
N ARG A 88 6.26 -11.57 -5.60
CA ARG A 88 6.34 -10.11 -5.51
C ARG A 88 5.20 -9.46 -6.28
N VAL A 89 4.65 -8.40 -5.70
CA VAL A 89 3.73 -7.47 -6.36
C VAL A 89 4.42 -6.11 -6.41
N GLY A 90 4.67 -5.63 -7.63
CA GLY A 90 5.58 -4.52 -7.87
C GLY A 90 7.06 -4.91 -7.72
N GLY A 91 7.90 -3.95 -7.28
CA GLY A 91 9.35 -4.10 -7.23
C GLY A 91 9.97 -4.03 -5.83
N PRO A 92 9.47 -4.74 -4.80
CA PRO A 92 10.12 -4.73 -3.49
C PRO A 92 11.56 -5.27 -3.60
N ALA A 93 12.50 -4.55 -3.01
CA ALA A 93 13.92 -4.90 -3.07
C ALA A 93 14.18 -6.22 -2.35
N GLN A 94 14.76 -7.20 -3.03
CA GLN A 94 15.00 -8.54 -2.48
C GLN A 94 15.85 -8.53 -1.20
N VAL A 95 16.78 -7.57 -1.12
CA VAL A 95 17.68 -7.40 0.04
C VAL A 95 16.95 -7.03 1.34
N THR A 96 15.73 -6.52 1.27
CA THR A 96 14.94 -6.13 2.47
C THR A 96 13.99 -7.22 2.94
N MET A 97 13.92 -8.37 2.26
CA MET A 97 12.90 -9.39 2.53
C MET A 97 13.26 -10.30 3.70
N ALA A 98 14.45 -10.90 3.69
CA ALA A 98 14.82 -11.92 4.66
C ALA A 98 14.81 -11.37 6.09
N GLY A 99 14.07 -12.02 7.00
CA GLY A 99 13.93 -11.61 8.39
C GLY A 99 12.93 -10.47 8.65
N SER A 100 12.30 -9.93 7.61
CA SER A 100 11.31 -8.87 7.78
C SER A 100 9.97 -9.41 8.31
N ILE A 101 9.36 -8.62 9.18
CA ILE A 101 7.99 -8.84 9.63
C ILE A 101 7.03 -8.34 8.54
N VAL A 102 5.94 -9.08 8.32
CA VAL A 102 4.92 -8.79 7.33
C VAL A 102 3.52 -8.83 7.93
N THR A 103 2.59 -8.14 7.28
CA THR A 103 1.16 -8.23 7.56
C THR A 103 0.48 -8.89 6.37
N LEU A 104 -0.28 -9.95 6.62
CA LEU A 104 -1.15 -10.58 5.62
C LEU A 104 -2.58 -10.08 5.82
N THR A 105 -3.18 -9.52 4.77
CA THR A 105 -4.57 -9.05 4.80
C THR A 105 -5.51 -10.24 4.56
N GLY A 106 -5.68 -11.09 5.57
CA GLY A 106 -6.53 -12.27 5.51
C GLY A 106 -8.02 -11.94 5.60
N ASP A 107 -8.86 -12.90 5.20
CA ASP A 107 -10.32 -12.72 5.11
C ASP A 107 -10.99 -12.51 6.49
N LYS A 108 -10.29 -12.90 7.56
CA LYS A 108 -10.73 -12.72 8.97
C LYS A 108 -10.06 -11.55 9.67
N GLY A 109 -9.29 -10.75 8.94
CA GLY A 109 -8.48 -9.67 9.46
C GLY A 109 -6.97 -9.89 9.27
N PRO A 110 -6.15 -8.92 9.71
CA PRO A 110 -4.72 -8.97 9.53
C PRO A 110 -4.07 -10.10 10.35
N VAL A 111 -3.15 -10.81 9.73
CA VAL A 111 -2.32 -11.84 10.35
C VAL A 111 -0.85 -11.43 10.25
N MET A 112 -0.13 -11.47 11.36
CA MET A 112 1.30 -11.19 11.37
C MET A 112 2.10 -12.41 10.87
N GLY A 113 3.16 -12.15 10.14
CA GLY A 113 4.10 -13.18 9.72
C GLY A 113 5.54 -12.68 9.68
N CYS A 114 6.48 -13.59 9.45
CA CYS A 114 7.89 -13.29 9.28
C CYS A 114 8.41 -13.99 8.01
N ILE A 115 9.18 -13.27 7.20
CA ILE A 115 9.86 -13.86 6.05
C ILE A 115 11.08 -14.66 6.53
N GLY A 116 10.96 -15.98 6.45
CA GLY A 116 12.00 -16.93 6.79
C GLY A 116 13.04 -17.12 5.69
N ILE A 117 14.24 -17.48 6.13
CA ILE A 117 15.39 -17.87 5.32
C ILE A 117 16.01 -19.12 5.94
N LYS A 118 16.67 -19.94 5.11
CA LYS A 118 17.51 -21.03 5.59
C LYS A 118 18.54 -20.51 6.60
N SER A 119 18.60 -21.13 7.76
CA SER A 119 19.54 -20.73 8.82
C SER A 119 20.99 -20.75 8.35
N TYR A 120 21.75 -19.73 8.75
CA TYR A 120 23.15 -19.52 8.37
C TYR A 120 24.04 -20.72 8.70
N HIS A 121 23.80 -21.40 9.84
CA HIS A 121 24.58 -22.56 10.26
C HIS A 121 24.44 -23.77 9.32
N PHE A 122 23.34 -23.83 8.56
CA PHE A 122 23.09 -24.87 7.56
C PHE A 122 23.35 -24.40 6.12
N ALA A 123 23.64 -23.12 5.91
CA ALA A 123 24.03 -22.57 4.62
C ALA A 123 25.46 -23.03 4.25
N LYS A 124 25.66 -23.42 2.99
CA LYS A 124 26.95 -23.91 2.48
C LYS A 124 27.44 -23.04 1.32
N GLY A 125 28.77 -22.85 1.24
CA GLY A 125 29.41 -22.13 0.14
C GLY A 125 28.81 -20.74 -0.09
N ASP A 126 28.49 -20.44 -1.34
CA ASP A 126 27.97 -19.14 -1.79
C ASP A 126 26.59 -18.78 -1.21
N GLU A 127 25.84 -19.75 -0.64
CA GLU A 127 24.58 -19.47 0.07
C GLU A 127 24.77 -18.59 1.30
N ARG A 128 26.00 -18.48 1.83
CA ARG A 128 26.32 -17.62 2.98
C ARG A 128 26.52 -16.16 2.61
N THR A 129 26.87 -15.88 1.37
CA THR A 129 27.27 -14.54 0.91
C THR A 129 26.27 -13.93 -0.07
N GLN A 130 25.42 -14.75 -0.69
CA GLN A 130 24.42 -14.29 -1.65
C GLN A 130 23.03 -14.20 -1.02
N SER A 131 22.26 -13.17 -1.41
CA SER A 131 20.85 -13.07 -1.05
C SER A 131 20.07 -14.25 -1.68
N PRO A 132 19.25 -14.99 -0.91
CA PRO A 132 18.44 -16.07 -1.47
C PRO A 132 17.44 -15.52 -2.46
N SER A 133 17.25 -16.24 -3.56
CA SER A 133 16.14 -16.01 -4.48
C SER A 133 14.79 -16.16 -3.77
N VAL A 134 13.76 -15.47 -4.25
CA VAL A 134 12.44 -15.39 -3.59
C VAL A 134 11.80 -16.77 -3.38
N ASP A 135 12.02 -17.72 -4.30
CA ASP A 135 11.56 -19.11 -4.21
C ASP A 135 12.15 -19.88 -3.01
N LYS A 136 13.30 -19.44 -2.50
CA LYS A 136 13.93 -19.99 -1.30
C LYS A 136 13.42 -19.36 -0.01
N LEU A 137 12.62 -18.29 -0.10
CA LEU A 137 11.97 -17.66 1.04
C LEU A 137 10.59 -18.26 1.29
N TRP A 138 10.10 -18.07 2.50
CA TRP A 138 8.73 -18.42 2.90
C TRP A 138 8.25 -17.43 3.95
N ILE A 139 6.94 -17.33 4.14
CA ILE A 139 6.36 -16.61 5.27
C ILE A 139 5.91 -17.64 6.30
N ASP A 140 6.33 -17.43 7.54
CA ASP A 140 5.86 -18.15 8.71
C ASP A 140 4.84 -17.28 9.47
N ILE A 141 3.65 -17.82 9.69
CA ILE A 141 2.57 -17.19 10.48
C ILE A 141 2.28 -17.97 11.78
N GLY A 142 3.07 -18.99 12.10
CA GLY A 142 2.86 -19.88 13.25
C GLY A 142 1.75 -20.93 13.06
N ALA A 143 1.31 -21.17 11.83
CA ALA A 143 0.30 -22.19 11.52
C ALA A 143 0.87 -23.61 11.73
N LYS A 144 0.06 -24.51 12.32
CA LYS A 144 0.47 -25.91 12.56
C LYS A 144 0.52 -26.74 11.29
N ASP A 145 -0.37 -26.44 10.36
CA ASP A 145 -0.55 -27.10 9.08
C ASP A 145 -1.30 -26.17 8.12
N LYS A 146 -1.52 -26.65 6.89
CA LYS A 146 -2.29 -25.93 5.86
C LYS A 146 -3.70 -25.54 6.32
N ASP A 147 -4.41 -26.45 7.00
CA ASP A 147 -5.80 -26.20 7.38
C ASP A 147 -5.88 -25.14 8.49
N ASP A 148 -4.87 -25.07 9.36
CA ASP A 148 -4.72 -24.03 10.37
C ASP A 148 -4.51 -22.65 9.74
N ALA A 149 -3.64 -22.55 8.73
CA ALA A 149 -3.46 -21.31 7.98
C ALA A 149 -4.76 -20.84 7.30
N ILE A 150 -5.53 -21.76 6.73
CA ILE A 150 -6.86 -21.46 6.15
C ILE A 150 -7.83 -21.01 7.23
N ARG A 151 -7.84 -21.67 8.40
CA ARG A 151 -8.68 -21.25 9.55
C ARG A 151 -8.32 -19.85 10.04
N MET A 152 -7.05 -19.44 9.96
CA MET A 152 -6.59 -18.08 10.25
C MET A 152 -7.02 -17.04 9.20
N GLY A 153 -7.61 -17.47 8.08
CA GLY A 153 -8.10 -16.59 7.02
C GLY A 153 -7.12 -16.35 5.87
N ILE A 154 -6.09 -17.21 5.73
CA ILE A 154 -5.11 -17.13 4.65
C ILE A 154 -5.50 -18.05 3.49
N GLN A 155 -5.40 -17.54 2.27
CA GLN A 155 -5.63 -18.26 1.03
C GLN A 155 -4.60 -17.89 -0.03
N VAL A 156 -4.57 -18.65 -1.13
CA VAL A 156 -3.83 -18.22 -2.33
C VAL A 156 -4.48 -16.93 -2.83
N GLY A 157 -3.68 -15.92 -3.12
CA GLY A 157 -4.13 -14.56 -3.44
C GLY A 157 -4.17 -13.61 -2.24
N THR A 158 -3.93 -14.06 -1.00
CA THR A 158 -3.88 -13.16 0.16
C THR A 158 -2.77 -12.10 -0.01
N PRO A 159 -3.10 -10.80 0.03
CA PRO A 159 -2.12 -9.71 -0.02
C PRO A 159 -1.21 -9.69 1.20
N VAL A 160 0.04 -9.29 1.00
CA VAL A 160 1.06 -9.18 2.05
C VAL A 160 1.83 -7.88 1.89
N THR A 161 2.01 -7.15 2.98
CA THR A 161 2.83 -5.93 3.05
C THR A 161 3.93 -6.09 4.08
N LEU A 162 5.02 -5.32 3.94
CA LEU A 162 6.00 -5.20 5.02
C LEU A 162 5.37 -4.54 6.23
N TYR A 163 5.65 -5.03 7.42
CA TYR A 163 5.25 -4.39 8.66
C TYR A 163 6.28 -3.32 9.04
N ASN A 164 5.99 -2.07 8.67
CA ASN A 164 6.78 -0.90 9.03
C ASN A 164 5.84 0.31 9.26
N PRO A 165 5.13 0.36 10.39
CA PRO A 165 4.18 1.43 10.69
C PRO A 165 4.90 2.79 10.74
N PRO A 166 4.20 3.91 10.46
CA PRO A 166 4.82 5.23 10.44
C PRO A 166 5.39 5.62 11.80
N GLN A 167 6.63 6.09 11.80
CA GLN A 167 7.35 6.57 12.97
C GLN A 167 7.95 7.94 12.71
N LEU A 168 7.91 8.79 13.75
CA LEU A 168 8.70 10.01 13.78
C LEU A 168 10.14 9.66 14.19
N LEU A 169 11.08 10.18 13.43
CA LEU A 169 12.48 10.24 13.76
C LEU A 169 12.83 11.63 14.29
N ALA A 170 14.11 11.85 14.62
CA ALA A 170 14.60 13.17 14.96
C ALA A 170 14.38 14.17 13.80
N ASN A 171 14.25 15.46 14.14
CA ASN A 171 14.12 16.57 13.19
C ASN A 171 12.93 16.43 12.23
N ASP A 172 11.79 15.96 12.73
CA ASP A 172 10.52 15.85 11.99
C ASP A 172 10.61 14.95 10.73
N LEU A 173 11.61 14.07 10.68
CA LEU A 173 11.73 13.08 9.61
C LEU A 173 10.79 11.90 9.89
N VAL A 174 10.22 11.32 8.83
CA VAL A 174 9.30 10.19 8.90
C VAL A 174 9.94 8.94 8.32
N CYS A 175 9.81 7.81 9.02
CA CYS A 175 10.18 6.49 8.53
C CYS A 175 8.92 5.62 8.46
N SER A 176 8.63 5.04 7.29
CA SER A 176 7.51 4.12 7.12
C SER A 176 7.66 3.31 5.82
N LYS A 177 6.91 2.21 5.70
CA LYS A 177 6.54 1.64 4.40
C LYS A 177 5.74 2.64 3.57
N ALA A 178 5.60 2.41 2.26
CA ALA A 178 4.62 3.11 1.42
C ALA A 178 4.74 4.65 1.35
N LEU A 179 5.88 5.26 1.73
CA LEU A 179 6.09 6.69 1.47
C LEU A 179 5.92 7.01 -0.03
N ASP A 180 6.44 6.12 -0.87
CA ASP A 180 6.10 6.01 -2.29
C ASP A 180 4.76 5.24 -2.44
N ASP A 181 3.65 5.88 -2.86
CA ASP A 181 3.44 7.32 -3.12
C ASP A 181 2.35 7.92 -2.22
N ARG A 182 2.30 7.49 -0.95
CA ARG A 182 1.40 8.09 0.03
C ARG A 182 1.77 9.52 0.39
N LEU A 183 3.02 9.89 0.18
CA LEU A 183 3.42 11.29 0.22
C LEU A 183 2.76 12.09 -0.91
N GLY A 184 2.72 11.58 -2.14
CA GLY A 184 1.98 12.19 -3.25
C GLY A 184 0.48 12.26 -2.98
N CYS A 185 -0.12 11.18 -2.44
CA CYS A 185 -1.53 11.21 -2.04
C CYS A 185 -1.80 12.29 -0.97
N THR A 186 -0.89 12.45 -0.01
CA THR A 186 -0.97 13.52 0.99
C THR A 186 -0.86 14.89 0.32
N ALA A 187 0.04 15.05 -0.65
CA ALA A 187 0.17 16.29 -1.40
C ALA A 187 -1.10 16.61 -2.21
N LEU A 188 -1.79 15.62 -2.79
CA LEU A 188 -3.08 15.83 -3.45
C LEU A 188 -4.11 16.40 -2.47
N LEU A 189 -4.19 15.88 -1.24
CA LEU A 189 -5.10 16.39 -0.22
C LEU A 189 -4.72 17.81 0.25
N GLY A 190 -3.43 18.11 0.32
CA GLY A 190 -2.96 19.48 0.59
C GLY A 190 -3.30 20.47 -0.52
N VAL A 191 -3.17 20.04 -1.79
CA VAL A 191 -3.61 20.85 -2.94
C VAL A 191 -5.12 21.05 -2.90
N ALA A 192 -5.90 20.00 -2.62
CA ALA A 192 -7.35 20.07 -2.46
C ALA A 192 -7.75 21.13 -1.43
N ASP A 193 -7.12 21.10 -0.24
CA ASP A 193 -7.38 22.09 0.82
C ASP A 193 -7.05 23.51 0.37
N ALA A 194 -5.88 23.71 -0.25
CA ALA A 194 -5.41 25.01 -0.70
C ALA A 194 -6.29 25.63 -1.80
N ILE A 195 -6.83 24.83 -2.72
CA ILE A 195 -7.64 25.33 -3.85
C ILE A 195 -9.15 25.31 -3.59
N SER A 196 -9.60 24.72 -2.49
CA SER A 196 -11.03 24.51 -2.19
C SER A 196 -11.87 25.78 -2.18
N THR A 197 -11.27 26.92 -1.82
CA THR A 197 -11.94 28.23 -1.76
C THR A 197 -11.47 29.20 -2.85
N MET A 198 -10.58 28.76 -3.75
CA MET A 198 -10.06 29.58 -4.84
C MET A 198 -11.00 29.57 -6.04
N GLU A 199 -11.23 30.74 -6.63
CA GLU A 199 -11.81 30.83 -7.97
C GLU A 199 -10.71 30.54 -9.00
N LEU A 200 -10.88 29.45 -9.76
CA LEU A 200 -9.94 29.02 -10.78
C LEU A 200 -10.60 29.05 -12.15
N ASP A 201 -9.93 29.65 -13.14
CA ASP A 201 -10.36 29.63 -14.55
C ASP A 201 -10.07 28.28 -15.24
N ILE A 202 -9.26 27.42 -14.62
CA ILE A 202 -8.91 26.08 -15.08
C ILE A 202 -9.75 25.01 -14.37
N ALA A 203 -9.96 23.86 -15.00
CA ALA A 203 -10.55 22.68 -14.38
C ALA A 203 -9.43 21.76 -13.87
N VAL A 204 -9.39 21.52 -12.56
CA VAL A 204 -8.36 20.70 -11.91
C VAL A 204 -8.94 19.34 -11.54
N TYR A 205 -8.23 18.27 -11.91
CA TYR A 205 -8.56 16.89 -11.57
C TYR A 205 -7.44 16.34 -10.69
N LEU A 206 -7.74 16.11 -9.42
CA LEU A 206 -6.85 15.43 -8.49
C LEU A 206 -7.19 13.95 -8.53
N VAL A 207 -6.20 13.11 -8.82
CA VAL A 207 -6.39 11.69 -9.08
C VAL A 207 -5.52 10.85 -8.16
N ALA A 208 -6.14 10.18 -7.20
CA ALA A 208 -5.48 9.11 -6.46
C ALA A 208 -5.61 7.83 -7.29
N SER A 209 -4.53 7.40 -7.94
CA SER A 209 -4.58 6.31 -8.91
C SER A 209 -4.45 4.95 -8.25
N GLY A 210 -5.20 3.97 -8.75
CA GLY A 210 -5.07 2.54 -8.43
C GLY A 210 -4.79 1.72 -9.68
N THR A 211 -4.47 0.45 -9.50
CA THR A 211 -4.08 -0.46 -10.60
C THR A 211 -5.19 -1.41 -11.03
N GLY A 212 -6.35 -1.36 -10.37
CA GLY A 212 -7.49 -2.25 -10.63
C GLY A 212 -7.32 -3.63 -9.99
N ARG A 213 -8.43 -4.28 -9.63
CA ARG A 213 -8.37 -5.63 -9.05
C ARG A 213 -7.77 -6.61 -10.07
N ILE A 214 -6.69 -7.29 -9.66
CA ILE A 214 -6.09 -8.42 -10.39
C ILE A 214 -6.85 -9.70 -10.06
#